data_AF-A0AAJ2FMU0-F1
#
_entry.id   AF-A0AAJ2FMU0-F1
#
_cell.length_a   1.000
_cell.length_b   1.000
_cell.length_c   1.000
_cell.angle_alpha   90.00
_cell.angle_beta   90.00
_cell.angle_gamma   90.00
#
_symmetry.space_group_name_H-M   'P 1'
#
loop_
_entity.id
_entity.type
_entity.pdbx_description
1 polymer ?
#
loop_
_entity_poly.entity_id
_entity_poly.type
_entity_poly.pdbx_seq_one_letter_code
_entity_poly.pdbx_strand_id
1 'polypeptide(L)'
;MSSNKARADSLSLLLFTLRSGKLMAINLLKVSEIIPCPPLTRLPESHPHVKGIATLRGASLSVIDLSRAIGERPLEDPNGGCLIVTDVSRSKQGLHVQAVSKIVHCLTTDIRPPPFGSGGVRSYITGVTSVDGTLVQVLDIEKVIHGIAPAQIETAPTELSMEDAEVLGSARILVVDDSQVALQQSVHTLRNLGLQCHTARSAKEAIDCLLDLQGTAQQINLIVSDIEMSEMDGYAFTRTLRETPDFSHLYVLLHTSLDSAMNSEKARLAGANAVLTKFSSPELTKCLIEAARAVAEQGH
;
A
#
# COMPACT_ATOMS: atom_id res chain seq x y z
N MET A 1 15.29 -0.95 33.60
CA MET A 1 14.27 -1.32 32.58
C MET A 1 14.29 -0.37 31.36
N SER A 2 15.47 -0.02 30.81
CA SER A 2 15.58 1.02 29.75
C SER A 2 16.09 0.54 28.39
N SER A 3 16.34 -0.76 28.20
CA SER A 3 16.98 -1.25 26.96
C SER A 3 15.99 -1.72 25.87
N ASN A 4 14.68 -1.80 26.15
CA ASN A 4 13.72 -2.41 25.22
C ASN A 4 12.84 -1.41 24.44
N LYS A 5 12.89 -0.11 24.76
CA LYS A 5 12.12 0.94 24.05
C LYS A 5 12.84 1.50 22.82
N ALA A 6 14.17 1.44 22.77
CA ALA A 6 14.98 2.00 21.68
C ALA A 6 15.03 1.12 20.40
N ARG A 7 14.47 -0.09 20.43
CA ARG A 7 14.49 -1.02 19.29
C ARG A 7 13.31 -0.83 18.32
N ALA A 8 12.30 -0.04 18.70
CA ALA A 8 11.08 0.19 17.91
C ALA A 8 11.20 1.34 16.90
N ASP A 9 12.22 2.21 17.02
CA ASP A 9 12.40 3.41 16.18
C ASP A 9 13.62 3.35 15.25
N SER A 10 14.24 2.17 15.07
CA SER A 10 15.36 2.00 14.15
C SER A 10 14.91 1.41 12.81
N LEU A 11 15.32 2.06 11.74
CA LEU A 11 15.11 1.63 10.36
C LEU A 11 16.42 1.06 9.81
N SER A 12 16.29 0.01 9.01
CA SER A 12 17.42 -0.55 8.24
C SER A 12 17.27 -0.14 6.79
N LEU A 13 18.26 0.55 6.25
CA LEU A 13 18.26 1.06 4.89
C LEU A 13 19.33 0.35 4.07
N LEU A 14 18.97 -0.07 2.85
CA LEU A 14 19.92 -0.54 1.85
C LEU A 14 20.39 0.64 1.01
N LEU A 15 21.69 0.93 1.05
CA LEU A 15 22.31 1.98 0.23
C LEU A 15 22.71 1.43 -1.12
N PHE A 16 22.45 2.19 -2.18
CA PHE A 16 22.83 1.86 -3.55
C PHE A 16 23.12 3.14 -4.33
N THR A 17 23.67 2.96 -5.52
CA THR A 17 24.01 4.03 -6.45
C THR A 17 23.30 3.81 -7.78
N LEU A 18 22.99 4.92 -8.44
CA LEU A 18 22.52 4.98 -9.82
C LEU A 18 23.61 5.61 -10.70
N ARG A 19 23.30 5.86 -11.97
CA ARG A 19 24.26 6.41 -12.94
C ARG A 19 24.96 7.67 -12.46
N SER A 20 24.24 8.57 -11.79
CA SER A 20 24.82 9.84 -11.32
C SER A 20 25.89 9.66 -10.23
N GLY A 21 26.06 8.44 -9.69
CA GLY A 21 26.92 8.16 -8.54
C GLY A 21 26.32 8.62 -7.21
N LYS A 22 25.12 9.24 -7.23
CA LYS A 22 24.43 9.65 -6.01
C LYS A 22 24.04 8.44 -5.17
N LEU A 23 24.26 8.57 -3.86
CA LEU A 23 23.91 7.55 -2.90
C LEU A 23 22.43 7.69 -2.53
N MET A 24 21.69 6.62 -2.73
CA MET A 24 20.27 6.52 -2.42
C MET A 24 20.02 5.35 -1.48
N ALA A 25 18.88 5.37 -0.82
CA ALA A 25 18.47 4.37 0.14
C ALA A 25 17.05 3.88 -0.10
N ILE A 26 16.82 2.61 0.18
CA ILE A 26 15.48 2.02 0.29
C ILE A 26 15.36 1.28 1.61
N ASN A 27 14.13 1.16 2.11
CA ASN A 27 13.89 0.37 3.31
C ASN A 27 14.21 -1.10 3.03
N LEU A 28 15.09 -1.68 3.83
CA LEU A 28 15.54 -3.07 3.70
C LEU A 28 14.38 -4.06 3.84
N LEU A 29 13.32 -3.72 4.59
CA LEU A 29 12.13 -4.56 4.76
C LEU A 29 11.42 -4.85 3.42
N LYS A 30 11.59 -3.98 2.41
CA LYS A 30 10.98 -4.16 1.09
C LYS A 30 11.88 -4.95 0.12
N VAL A 31 13.09 -5.35 0.56
CA VAL A 31 14.08 -6.04 -0.26
C VAL A 31 14.05 -7.53 0.07
N SER A 32 13.80 -8.36 -0.94
CA SER A 32 13.85 -9.82 -0.79
C SER A 32 15.25 -10.37 -0.99
N GLU A 33 15.91 -9.99 -2.07
CA GLU A 33 17.27 -10.43 -2.40
C GLU A 33 17.95 -9.45 -3.35
N ILE A 34 19.29 -9.54 -3.45
CA ILE A 34 20.09 -8.73 -4.36
C ILE A 34 20.86 -9.70 -5.24
N ILE A 35 20.70 -9.58 -6.55
CA ILE A 35 21.32 -10.48 -7.53
C ILE A 35 22.05 -9.68 -8.62
N PRO A 36 23.10 -10.23 -9.22
CA PRO A 36 23.65 -9.68 -10.47
C PRO A 36 22.56 -9.59 -11.53
N CYS A 37 22.63 -8.60 -12.44
CA CYS A 37 21.64 -8.48 -13.50
C CYS A 37 21.72 -9.70 -14.44
N PRO A 38 20.69 -10.58 -14.48
CA PRO A 38 20.64 -11.67 -15.44
C PRO A 38 20.34 -11.12 -16.86
N PRO A 39 20.50 -11.95 -17.90
CA PRO A 39 20.03 -11.58 -19.24
C PRO A 39 18.54 -11.27 -19.22
N LEU A 40 18.15 -10.20 -19.91
CA LEU A 40 16.77 -9.70 -19.95
C LEU A 40 16.13 -9.97 -21.30
N THR A 41 14.90 -10.47 -21.27
CA THR A 41 14.05 -10.60 -22.45
C THR A 41 13.24 -9.33 -22.62
N ARG A 42 13.36 -8.63 -23.76
CA ARG A 42 12.54 -7.46 -24.05
C ARG A 42 11.11 -7.87 -24.38
N LEU A 43 10.15 -7.17 -23.77
CA LEU A 43 8.74 -7.30 -24.09
C LEU A 43 8.36 -6.30 -25.19
N PRO A 44 7.56 -6.69 -26.19
CA PRO A 44 6.86 -5.73 -27.04
C PRO A 44 5.86 -4.91 -26.19
N GLU A 45 5.68 -3.63 -26.53
CA GLU A 45 4.71 -2.71 -25.91
C GLU A 45 4.87 -2.47 -24.39
N SER A 46 6.03 -2.79 -23.80
CA SER A 46 6.28 -2.53 -22.39
C SER A 46 6.40 -1.03 -22.07
N HIS A 47 6.07 -0.65 -20.83
CA HIS A 47 6.24 0.72 -20.35
C HIS A 47 7.69 1.22 -20.56
N PRO A 48 7.93 2.52 -20.88
CA PRO A 48 9.27 3.04 -21.24
C PRO A 48 10.36 2.84 -20.17
N HIS A 49 9.95 2.66 -18.93
CA HIS A 49 10.84 2.47 -17.77
C HIS A 49 11.08 0.98 -17.45
N VAL A 50 10.36 0.06 -18.10
CA VAL A 50 10.59 -1.38 -18.02
C VAL A 50 11.68 -1.75 -19.00
N LYS A 51 12.72 -2.42 -18.50
CA LYS A 51 13.89 -2.84 -19.27
C LYS A 51 13.68 -4.22 -19.92
N GLY A 52 12.88 -5.07 -19.28
CA GLY A 52 12.52 -6.40 -19.77
C GLY A 52 12.07 -7.32 -18.64
N ILE A 53 12.00 -8.62 -18.94
CA ILE A 53 11.76 -9.70 -17.98
C ILE A 53 13.07 -10.47 -17.74
N ALA A 54 13.35 -10.77 -16.48
CA ALA A 54 14.34 -11.73 -16.04
C ALA A 54 13.66 -13.02 -15.53
N THR A 55 14.38 -14.14 -15.52
CA THR A 55 13.91 -15.36 -14.85
C THR A 55 14.66 -15.54 -13.54
N LEU A 56 13.94 -15.60 -12.42
CA LEU A 56 14.49 -15.85 -11.09
C LEU A 56 13.85 -17.10 -10.51
N ARG A 57 14.66 -18.16 -10.30
CA ARG A 57 14.21 -19.46 -9.78
C ARG A 57 13.00 -20.05 -10.52
N GLY A 58 12.94 -19.86 -11.84
CA GLY A 58 11.87 -20.34 -12.71
C GLY A 58 10.64 -19.44 -12.80
N ALA A 59 10.55 -18.37 -11.99
CA ALA A 59 9.50 -17.37 -12.08
C ALA A 59 9.94 -16.16 -12.93
N SER A 60 8.99 -15.52 -13.61
CA SER A 60 9.23 -14.28 -14.35
C SER A 60 9.32 -13.10 -13.38
N LEU A 61 10.35 -12.28 -13.53
CA LEU A 61 10.62 -11.08 -12.75
C LEU A 61 10.66 -9.88 -13.69
N SER A 62 9.73 -8.93 -13.53
CA SER A 62 9.75 -7.68 -14.29
C SER A 62 10.91 -6.80 -13.81
N VAL A 63 11.72 -6.29 -14.74
CA VAL A 63 12.91 -5.48 -14.42
C VAL A 63 12.68 -4.03 -14.83
N ILE A 64 12.71 -3.14 -13.85
CA ILE A 64 12.52 -1.70 -13.99
C ILE A 64 13.89 -1.01 -13.94
N ASP A 65 14.16 -0.12 -14.90
CA ASP A 65 15.33 0.76 -14.85
C ASP A 65 15.08 1.89 -13.84
N LEU A 66 15.65 1.76 -12.65
CA LEU A 66 15.39 2.70 -11.56
C LEU A 66 15.93 4.09 -11.88
N SER A 67 17.03 4.19 -12.65
CA SER A 67 17.60 5.49 -13.05
C SER A 67 16.60 6.24 -13.93
N ARG A 68 16.07 5.57 -14.96
CA ARG A 68 15.02 6.16 -15.81
C ARG A 68 13.78 6.52 -14.99
N ALA A 69 13.36 5.62 -14.10
CA ALA A 69 12.12 5.73 -13.34
C ALA A 69 12.05 7.02 -12.51
N ILE A 70 13.18 7.45 -11.96
CA ILE A 70 13.26 8.68 -11.16
C ILE A 70 13.70 9.91 -11.98
N GLY A 71 13.79 9.79 -13.31
CA GLY A 71 14.15 10.87 -14.22
C GLY A 71 15.65 11.05 -14.48
N GLU A 72 16.50 10.10 -14.07
CA GLU A 72 17.91 10.07 -14.45
C GLU A 72 18.12 9.38 -15.82
N ARG A 73 19.31 9.58 -16.40
CA ARG A 73 19.72 8.83 -17.59
C ARG A 73 19.96 7.36 -17.21
N PRO A 74 19.65 6.39 -18.09
CA PRO A 74 19.95 4.98 -17.87
C PRO A 74 21.45 4.76 -17.69
N LEU A 75 21.83 3.67 -17.01
CA LEU A 75 23.24 3.26 -16.84
C LEU A 75 23.99 3.18 -18.18
N GLU A 76 25.31 3.39 -18.13
CA GLU A 76 26.18 3.35 -19.31
C GLU A 76 26.34 1.94 -19.86
N ASP A 77 26.50 0.97 -18.95
CA ASP A 77 26.42 -0.45 -19.27
C ASP A 77 25.00 -0.96 -18.98
N PRO A 78 24.20 -1.26 -20.03
CA PRO A 78 22.86 -1.78 -19.86
C PRO A 78 22.84 -3.22 -19.34
N ASN A 79 23.94 -3.98 -19.37
CA ASN A 79 23.96 -5.36 -18.85
C ASN A 79 24.69 -5.45 -17.51
N GLY A 80 25.42 -4.40 -17.12
CA GLY A 80 26.10 -4.29 -15.85
C GLY A 80 25.15 -4.00 -14.67
N GLY A 81 25.74 -3.84 -13.49
CA GLY A 81 25.04 -3.53 -12.25
C GLY A 81 24.29 -4.73 -11.66
N CYS A 82 23.32 -4.44 -10.80
CA CYS A 82 22.59 -5.45 -10.03
C CYS A 82 21.09 -5.17 -9.98
N LEU A 83 20.32 -6.20 -9.68
CA LEU A 83 18.91 -6.11 -9.39
C LEU A 83 18.71 -6.17 -7.88
N ILE A 84 18.03 -5.17 -7.34
CA ILE A 84 17.40 -5.24 -6.04
C ILE A 84 16.02 -5.83 -6.27
N VAL A 85 15.80 -7.07 -5.82
CA VAL A 85 14.51 -7.74 -5.91
C VAL A 85 13.66 -7.25 -4.75
N THR A 86 12.53 -6.63 -5.05
CA THR A 86 11.58 -6.11 -4.07
C THR A 86 10.28 -6.90 -4.14
N ASP A 87 9.63 -7.03 -2.98
CA ASP A 87 8.27 -7.57 -2.88
C ASP A 87 7.36 -6.41 -2.48
N VAL A 88 6.57 -5.93 -3.44
CA VAL A 88 5.68 -4.78 -3.26
C VAL A 88 4.33 -5.11 -3.88
N SER A 89 3.26 -4.93 -3.10
CA SER A 89 1.88 -5.23 -3.52
C SER A 89 1.71 -6.65 -4.05
N ARG A 90 2.37 -7.64 -3.39
CA ARG A 90 2.35 -9.08 -3.73
C ARG A 90 2.91 -9.42 -5.11
N SER A 91 3.69 -8.51 -5.69
CA SER A 91 4.37 -8.72 -6.95
C SER A 91 5.87 -8.50 -6.74
N LYS A 92 6.67 -9.41 -7.30
CA LYS A 92 8.13 -9.31 -7.26
C LYS A 92 8.61 -8.50 -8.46
N GLN A 93 9.35 -7.43 -8.20
CA GLN A 93 10.00 -6.64 -9.24
C GLN A 93 11.50 -6.56 -8.99
N GLY A 94 12.28 -6.50 -10.08
CA GLY A 94 13.70 -6.21 -10.04
C GLY A 94 13.94 -4.73 -10.32
N LEU A 95 14.47 -4.00 -9.36
CA LEU A 95 14.95 -2.64 -9.57
C LEU A 95 16.41 -2.69 -10.04
N HIS A 96 16.66 -2.28 -11.29
CA HIS A 96 18.00 -2.25 -11.85
C HIS A 96 18.74 -1.00 -11.40
N VAL A 97 19.87 -1.21 -10.71
CA VAL A 97 20.72 -0.17 -10.14
C VAL A 97 22.19 -0.41 -10.50
N GLN A 98 23.02 0.62 -10.36
CA GLN A 98 24.44 0.51 -10.70
C GLN A 98 25.18 -0.40 -9.73
N ALA A 99 25.08 -0.13 -8.43
CA ALA A 99 25.72 -0.95 -7.42
C ALA A 99 25.03 -0.78 -6.07
N VAL A 100 24.93 -1.87 -5.32
CA VAL A 100 24.61 -1.83 -3.90
C VAL A 100 25.89 -1.54 -3.12
N SER A 101 25.79 -0.68 -2.11
CA SER A 101 26.92 -0.26 -1.27
C SER A 101 26.96 -1.02 0.04
N LYS A 102 26.04 -0.72 0.97
CA LYS A 102 26.00 -1.33 2.31
C LYS A 102 24.62 -1.17 2.94
N ILE A 103 24.37 -1.89 4.02
CA ILE A 103 23.20 -1.70 4.88
C ILE A 103 23.59 -0.77 6.03
N VAL A 104 22.71 0.17 6.36
CA VAL A 104 22.87 1.06 7.52
C VAL A 104 21.64 1.04 8.39
N HIS A 105 21.86 1.24 9.69
CA HIS A 105 20.79 1.42 10.67
C HIS A 105 20.76 2.89 11.07
N CYS A 106 19.60 3.51 10.98
CA CYS A 106 19.37 4.89 11.42
C CYS A 106 18.09 4.97 12.23
N LEU A 107 17.92 6.03 13.03
CA LEU A 107 16.65 6.28 13.68
C LEU A 107 15.67 6.89 12.68
N THR A 108 14.38 6.63 12.85
CA THR A 108 13.33 7.27 12.05
C THR A 108 13.42 8.81 12.14
N THR A 109 13.87 9.32 13.29
CA THR A 109 14.09 10.76 13.53
C THR A 109 15.24 11.36 12.71
N ASP A 110 16.17 10.54 12.20
CA ASP A 110 17.31 11.00 11.39
C ASP A 110 16.92 11.20 9.91
N ILE A 111 15.73 10.75 9.52
CA ILE A 111 15.18 10.95 8.18
C ILE A 111 14.37 12.25 8.22
N ARG A 112 14.91 13.28 7.56
CA ARG A 112 14.27 14.60 7.46
C ARG A 112 13.47 14.69 6.17
N PRO A 113 12.39 15.50 6.13
CA PRO A 113 11.71 15.77 4.87
C PRO A 113 12.69 16.37 3.85
N PRO A 114 12.53 16.08 2.55
CA PRO A 114 13.39 16.67 1.53
C PRO A 114 13.23 18.20 1.52
N PRO A 115 14.28 18.96 1.18
CA PRO A 115 14.20 20.41 1.13
C PRO A 115 13.11 20.88 0.15
N PHE A 116 12.41 21.97 0.47
CA PHE A 116 11.40 22.57 -0.41
C PHE A 116 11.98 22.83 -1.82
N GLY A 117 11.28 22.34 -2.85
CA GLY A 117 11.68 22.49 -4.26
C GLY A 117 12.62 21.40 -4.81
N SER A 118 12.98 20.38 -4.01
CA SER A 118 13.92 19.31 -4.42
C SER A 118 13.32 18.22 -5.32
N GLY A 119 12.04 18.32 -5.67
CA GLY A 119 11.34 17.37 -6.53
C GLY A 119 10.17 18.06 -7.22
N GLY A 120 9.97 17.78 -8.50
CA GLY A 120 8.75 18.20 -9.21
C GLY A 120 7.50 17.56 -8.61
N VAL A 121 6.34 17.82 -9.22
CA VAL A 121 4.97 17.40 -8.82
C VAL A 121 4.81 15.89 -8.50
N ARG A 122 5.83 15.05 -8.74
CA ARG A 122 5.91 13.62 -8.39
C ARG A 122 7.18 13.32 -7.59
N SER A 123 7.25 13.72 -6.32
CA SER A 123 8.40 13.40 -5.46
C SER A 123 8.39 11.92 -5.07
N TYR A 124 9.29 11.13 -5.66
CA TYR A 124 9.56 9.74 -5.26
C TYR A 124 10.43 9.65 -3.98
N ILE A 125 10.88 10.78 -3.45
CA ILE A 125 11.75 10.84 -2.27
C ILE A 125 10.88 11.02 -1.04
N THR A 126 10.97 10.08 -0.09
CA THR A 126 10.28 10.15 1.20
C THR A 126 11.03 11.07 2.17
N GLY A 127 12.35 11.12 2.08
CA GLY A 127 13.18 11.88 2.99
C GLY A 127 14.64 11.92 2.59
N VAL A 128 15.41 12.67 3.36
CA VAL A 128 16.85 12.78 3.26
C VAL A 128 17.47 12.47 4.62
N THR A 129 18.56 11.72 4.61
CA THR A 129 19.36 11.45 5.81
C THR A 129 20.82 11.65 5.48
N SER A 130 21.68 11.64 6.50
CA SER A 130 23.13 11.78 6.35
C SER A 130 23.80 10.52 6.87
N VAL A 131 24.56 9.87 6.01
CA VAL A 131 25.35 8.67 6.34
C VAL A 131 26.81 9.01 6.09
N ASP A 132 27.64 8.93 7.13
CA ASP A 132 29.07 9.26 7.07
C ASP A 132 29.37 10.65 6.46
N GLY A 133 28.53 11.63 6.79
CA GLY A 133 28.65 13.00 6.26
C GLY A 133 28.21 13.17 4.79
N THR A 134 27.71 12.11 4.16
CA THR A 134 27.16 12.15 2.80
C THR A 134 25.64 12.19 2.86
N LEU A 135 25.03 13.09 2.08
CA LEU A 135 23.58 13.18 1.97
C LEU A 135 23.03 12.00 1.16
N VAL A 136 22.06 11.30 1.73
CA VAL A 136 21.41 10.12 1.16
C VAL A 136 19.92 10.39 1.02
N GLN A 137 19.38 10.15 -0.17
CA GLN A 137 17.95 10.27 -0.44
C GLN A 137 17.27 8.92 -0.21
N VAL A 138 16.22 8.91 0.62
CA VAL A 138 15.40 7.73 0.90
C VAL A 138 14.26 7.69 -0.12
N LEU A 139 14.19 6.62 -0.90
CA LEU A 139 13.28 6.45 -2.01
C LEU A 139 12.03 5.66 -1.60
N ASP A 140 10.88 6.13 -2.06
CA ASP A 140 9.61 5.43 -1.99
C ASP A 140 9.42 4.55 -3.23
N ILE A 141 9.89 3.30 -3.15
CA ILE A 141 9.80 2.36 -4.27
C ILE A 141 8.36 2.05 -4.68
N GLU A 142 7.38 2.18 -3.79
CA GLU A 142 5.99 1.87 -4.11
C GLU A 142 5.44 2.91 -5.09
N LYS A 143 5.70 4.20 -4.82
CA LYS A 143 5.36 5.28 -5.73
C LYS A 143 6.06 5.13 -7.09
N VAL A 144 7.29 4.64 -7.09
CA VAL A 144 8.04 4.38 -8.33
C VAL A 144 7.38 3.26 -9.13
N ILE A 145 7.07 2.14 -8.48
CA ILE A 145 6.49 0.96 -9.14
C ILE A 145 5.08 1.26 -9.63
N HIS A 146 4.23 1.88 -8.80
CA HIS A 146 2.83 2.18 -9.13
C HIS A 146 2.69 3.07 -10.37
N GLY A 147 3.68 3.94 -10.65
CA GLY A 147 3.70 4.77 -11.86
C GLY A 147 4.18 4.07 -13.14
N ILE A 148 4.74 2.86 -13.06
CA ILE A 148 5.42 2.16 -14.17
C ILE A 148 4.73 0.86 -14.53
N ALA A 149 4.51 0.04 -13.51
CA ALA A 149 3.70 -1.14 -13.56
C ALA A 149 2.62 -0.86 -12.51
N PRO A 150 1.48 -0.23 -12.89
CA PRO A 150 0.34 -0.27 -11.99
C PRO A 150 0.21 -1.73 -11.59
N ALA A 151 0.06 -1.99 -10.28
CA ALA A 151 -0.21 -3.33 -9.80
C ALA A 151 -1.18 -3.94 -10.80
N GLN A 152 -0.84 -5.10 -11.38
CA GLN A 152 -1.85 -5.83 -12.12
C GLN A 152 -2.96 -5.98 -11.09
N ILE A 153 -3.99 -5.14 -11.23
CA ILE A 153 -5.28 -5.42 -10.64
C ILE A 153 -5.50 -6.79 -11.23
N GLU A 154 -5.38 -7.83 -10.41
CA GLU A 154 -5.88 -9.13 -10.76
C GLU A 154 -7.37 -8.90 -10.96
N THR A 155 -7.73 -8.40 -12.15
CA THR A 155 -8.99 -8.62 -12.80
C THR A 155 -8.92 -10.06 -13.30
N ALA A 156 -8.63 -11.00 -12.41
CA ALA A 156 -9.44 -12.19 -12.46
C ALA A 156 -10.86 -11.64 -12.25
N PRO A 157 -11.81 -11.84 -13.17
CA PRO A 157 -13.18 -11.88 -12.72
C PRO A 157 -13.13 -12.90 -11.59
N THR A 158 -13.28 -12.45 -10.34
CA THR A 158 -13.82 -13.37 -9.37
C THR A 158 -15.18 -13.63 -9.96
N GLU A 159 -15.34 -14.72 -10.72
CA GLU A 159 -16.66 -15.21 -11.09
C GLU A 159 -17.32 -15.49 -9.74
N LEU A 160 -17.98 -14.45 -9.21
CA LEU A 160 -18.71 -14.54 -7.97
C LEU A 160 -19.70 -15.67 -8.19
N SER A 161 -19.68 -16.65 -7.30
CA SER A 161 -20.76 -17.64 -7.29
C SER A 161 -22.09 -16.89 -7.15
N MET A 162 -23.19 -17.47 -7.65
CA MET A 162 -24.51 -16.83 -7.52
C MET A 162 -24.82 -16.53 -6.04
N GLU A 163 -24.38 -17.39 -5.12
CA GLU A 163 -24.49 -17.21 -3.67
C GLU A 163 -23.68 -16.00 -3.17
N ASP A 164 -22.42 -15.84 -3.61
CA ASP A 164 -21.59 -14.71 -3.19
C ASP A 164 -22.14 -13.38 -3.72
N ALA A 165 -22.64 -13.35 -4.95
CA ALA A 165 -23.26 -12.17 -5.54
C ALA A 165 -24.53 -11.74 -4.78
N GLU A 166 -25.36 -12.70 -4.36
CA GLU A 166 -26.57 -12.44 -3.58
C GLU A 166 -26.23 -11.88 -2.19
N VAL A 167 -25.29 -12.50 -1.48
CA VAL A 167 -24.82 -12.04 -0.17
C VAL A 167 -24.22 -10.63 -0.26
N LEU A 168 -23.38 -10.38 -1.27
CA LEU A 168 -22.82 -9.05 -1.52
C LEU A 168 -23.88 -8.00 -1.85
N GLY A 169 -24.96 -8.37 -2.55
CA GLY A 169 -26.08 -7.47 -2.86
C GLY A 169 -26.84 -6.97 -1.62
N SER A 170 -26.76 -7.70 -0.50
CA SER A 170 -27.33 -7.29 0.79
C SER A 170 -26.45 -6.32 1.58
N ALA A 171 -25.17 -6.19 1.22
CA ALA A 171 -24.24 -5.30 1.90
C ALA A 171 -24.61 -3.83 1.64
N ARG A 172 -24.53 -3.01 2.69
CA ARG A 172 -24.70 -1.56 2.65
C ARG A 172 -23.41 -0.95 3.19
N ILE A 173 -22.56 -0.56 2.24
CA ILE A 173 -21.15 -0.26 2.47
C ILE A 173 -20.96 1.24 2.65
N LEU A 174 -20.23 1.65 3.68
CA LEU A 174 -19.71 3.01 3.84
C LEU A 174 -18.18 2.99 3.72
N VAL A 175 -17.65 3.73 2.76
CA VAL A 175 -16.19 3.91 2.57
C VAL A 175 -15.75 5.22 3.20
N VAL A 176 -14.74 5.19 4.06
CA VAL A 176 -14.23 6.36 4.79
C VAL A 176 -12.76 6.56 4.48
N ASP A 177 -12.42 7.65 3.79
CA ASP A 177 -11.04 7.99 3.41
C ASP A 177 -10.94 9.51 3.16
N ASP A 178 -9.99 10.18 3.80
CA ASP A 178 -9.83 11.64 3.72
C ASP A 178 -9.13 12.09 2.41
N SER A 179 -8.38 11.17 1.79
CA SER A 179 -7.77 11.33 0.49
C SER A 179 -8.80 11.10 -0.62
N GLN A 180 -9.21 12.19 -1.27
CA GLN A 180 -10.19 12.13 -2.37
C GLN A 180 -9.77 11.16 -3.48
N VAL A 181 -8.47 11.08 -3.79
CA VAL A 181 -7.96 10.17 -4.83
C VAL A 181 -8.14 8.73 -4.41
N ALA A 182 -7.77 8.38 -3.18
CA ALA A 182 -7.85 7.02 -2.68
C ALA A 182 -9.31 6.58 -2.48
N LEU A 183 -10.17 7.47 -1.97
CA LEU A 183 -11.62 7.27 -1.88
C LEU A 183 -12.22 6.94 -3.25
N GLN A 184 -11.89 7.71 -4.30
CA GLN A 184 -12.39 7.45 -5.65
C GLN A 184 -11.89 6.11 -6.23
N GLN A 185 -10.65 5.71 -5.91
CA GLN A 185 -10.14 4.41 -6.30
C GLN A 185 -10.90 3.28 -5.60
N SER A 186 -11.15 3.38 -4.29
CA SER A 186 -11.96 2.40 -3.55
C SER A 186 -13.39 2.29 -4.09
N VAL A 187 -14.04 3.43 -4.35
CA VAL A 187 -15.37 3.47 -4.98
C VAL A 187 -15.36 2.83 -6.37
N HIS A 188 -14.34 3.11 -7.18
CA HIS A 188 -14.21 2.52 -8.52
C HIS A 188 -14.06 0.99 -8.44
N THR A 189 -13.24 0.49 -7.52
CA THR A 189 -13.08 -0.95 -7.30
C THR A 189 -14.38 -1.62 -6.86
N LEU A 190 -15.09 -1.06 -5.89
CA LEU A 190 -16.40 -1.58 -5.44
C LEU A 190 -17.44 -1.56 -6.56
N ARG A 191 -17.48 -0.49 -7.35
CA ARG A 191 -18.41 -0.37 -8.49
C ARG A 191 -18.12 -1.42 -9.56
N ASN A 192 -16.85 -1.73 -9.81
CA ASN A 192 -16.47 -2.79 -10.76
C ASN A 192 -16.91 -4.19 -10.29
N LEU A 193 -17.14 -4.37 -8.98
CA LEU A 193 -17.75 -5.57 -8.39
C LEU A 193 -19.29 -5.53 -8.40
N GLY A 194 -19.90 -4.48 -8.96
CA GLY A 194 -21.36 -4.30 -8.96
C GLY A 194 -21.93 -3.76 -7.64
N LEU A 195 -21.07 -3.38 -6.70
CA LEU A 195 -21.48 -2.90 -5.37
C LEU A 195 -21.70 -1.39 -5.37
N GLN A 196 -22.73 -0.96 -4.62
CA GLN A 196 -22.95 0.44 -4.29
C GLN A 196 -22.42 0.72 -2.88
N CYS A 197 -21.92 1.94 -2.68
CA CYS A 197 -21.41 2.38 -1.39
C CYS A 197 -21.74 3.85 -1.14
N HIS A 198 -21.90 4.18 0.14
CA HIS A 198 -21.83 5.53 0.66
C HIS A 198 -20.37 5.90 0.90
N THR A 199 -20.08 7.19 0.94
CA THR A 199 -18.72 7.70 1.13
C THR A 199 -18.69 8.78 2.19
N ALA A 200 -17.63 8.82 2.98
CA ALA A 200 -17.31 9.90 3.89
C ALA A 200 -15.82 10.24 3.81
N ARG A 201 -15.48 11.50 4.05
CA ARG A 201 -14.11 12.02 3.99
C ARG A 201 -13.48 12.23 5.37
N SER A 202 -14.20 11.88 6.43
CA SER A 202 -13.74 11.97 7.80
C SER A 202 -14.56 11.04 8.70
N ALA A 203 -14.03 10.69 9.86
CA ALA A 203 -14.77 9.94 10.87
C ALA A 203 -16.07 10.66 11.30
N LYS A 204 -16.04 12.00 11.36
CA LYS A 204 -17.24 12.79 11.68
C LYS A 204 -18.33 12.65 10.63
N GLU A 205 -17.98 12.86 9.35
CA GLU A 205 -18.92 12.70 8.23
C GLU A 205 -19.43 11.26 8.15
N ALA A 206 -18.61 10.27 8.49
CA ALA A 206 -19.02 8.88 8.56
C ALA A 206 -20.08 8.67 9.64
N ILE A 207 -19.91 9.21 10.85
CA ILE A 207 -20.90 9.12 11.93
C ILE A 207 -22.20 9.83 11.54
N ASP A 208 -22.11 11.03 10.95
CA ASP A 208 -23.30 11.76 10.48
C ASP A 208 -24.07 10.91 9.44
N CYS A 209 -23.37 10.27 8.51
CA CYS A 209 -23.97 9.36 7.53
C CYS A 209 -24.60 8.11 8.17
N LEU A 210 -23.98 7.54 9.21
CA LEU A 210 -24.53 6.40 9.94
C LEU A 210 -25.84 6.76 10.65
N LEU A 211 -25.88 7.93 11.28
CA LEU A 211 -27.07 8.45 11.97
C LEU A 211 -28.20 8.72 10.97
N ASP A 212 -27.90 9.36 9.83
CA ASP A 212 -28.90 9.70 8.80
C ASP A 212 -29.55 8.46 8.17
N LEU A 213 -28.81 7.36 8.06
CA LEU A 213 -29.28 6.11 7.44
C LEU A 213 -29.84 5.10 8.45
N GLN A 214 -29.69 5.36 9.75
CA GLN A 214 -30.15 4.48 10.82
C GLN A 214 -31.66 4.25 10.73
N GLY A 215 -32.10 2.98 10.78
CA GLY A 215 -33.52 2.61 10.70
C GLY A 215 -34.12 2.72 9.30
N THR A 216 -33.32 3.04 8.26
CA THR A 216 -33.76 3.03 6.87
C THR A 216 -33.40 1.71 6.17
N ALA A 217 -33.98 1.45 5.00
CA ALA A 217 -33.59 0.31 4.15
C ALA A 217 -32.14 0.41 3.60
N GLN A 218 -31.50 1.56 3.78
CA GLN A 218 -30.10 1.84 3.42
C GLN A 218 -29.18 1.88 4.64
N GLN A 219 -29.65 1.38 5.80
CA GLN A 219 -28.83 1.30 7.01
C GLN A 219 -27.53 0.56 6.70
N ILE A 220 -26.41 1.24 6.98
CA ILE A 220 -25.07 0.71 6.79
C ILE A 220 -24.86 -0.47 7.73
N ASN A 221 -24.27 -1.53 7.21
CA ASN A 221 -23.91 -2.72 7.97
C ASN A 221 -22.43 -3.08 7.85
N LEU A 222 -21.72 -2.45 6.90
CA LEU A 222 -20.31 -2.66 6.63
C LEU A 222 -19.57 -1.35 6.39
N ILE A 223 -18.45 -1.15 7.09
CA ILE A 223 -17.58 0.01 6.95
C ILE A 223 -16.23 -0.44 6.41
N VAL A 224 -15.74 0.26 5.40
CA VAL A 224 -14.36 0.17 4.89
C VAL A 224 -13.68 1.50 5.20
N SER A 225 -12.73 1.54 6.13
CA SER A 225 -12.11 2.79 6.59
C SER A 225 -10.60 2.78 6.46
N ASP A 226 -10.03 3.89 5.98
CA ASP A 226 -8.60 4.16 6.00
C ASP A 226 -8.11 4.28 7.44
N ILE A 227 -6.88 3.83 7.68
CA ILE A 227 -6.23 3.95 8.98
C ILE A 227 -5.63 5.35 9.13
N GLU A 228 -5.02 5.89 8.09
CA GLU A 228 -4.26 7.14 8.10
C GLU A 228 -5.17 8.34 7.76
N MET A 229 -6.21 8.54 8.56
CA MET A 229 -7.09 9.71 8.45
C MET A 229 -6.62 10.87 9.32
N SER A 230 -6.81 12.08 8.83
CA SER A 230 -6.64 13.33 9.58
C SER A 230 -7.70 13.50 10.67
N GLU A 231 -7.33 14.20 11.75
CA GLU A 231 -8.11 14.40 12.99
C GLU A 231 -8.34 13.14 13.83
N MET A 232 -8.97 12.09 13.27
CA MET A 232 -9.26 10.83 13.94
C MET A 232 -8.85 9.66 13.06
N ASP A 233 -7.84 8.91 13.50
CA ASP A 233 -7.36 7.73 12.77
C ASP A 233 -8.39 6.59 12.75
N GLY A 234 -8.24 5.64 11.82
CA GLY A 234 -9.18 4.52 11.66
C GLY A 234 -9.29 3.63 12.90
N TYR A 235 -8.26 3.56 13.74
CA TYR A 235 -8.32 2.81 15.00
C TYR A 235 -9.19 3.52 16.04
N ALA A 236 -9.06 4.83 16.19
CA ALA A 236 -9.85 5.65 17.08
C ALA A 236 -11.31 5.67 16.61
N PHE A 237 -11.54 5.83 15.31
CA PHE A 237 -12.86 5.74 14.72
C PHE A 237 -13.53 4.39 15.00
N THR A 238 -12.80 3.28 14.81
CA THR A 238 -13.33 1.93 15.13
C THR A 238 -13.69 1.80 16.60
N ARG A 239 -12.86 2.30 17.52
CA ARG A 239 -13.18 2.30 18.97
C ARG A 239 -14.43 3.11 19.26
N THR A 240 -14.58 4.28 18.67
CA THR A 240 -15.77 5.12 18.82
C THR A 240 -17.03 4.39 18.36
N LEU A 241 -16.98 3.65 17.25
CA LEU A 241 -18.10 2.82 16.79
C LEU A 241 -18.43 1.70 17.78
N ARG A 242 -17.42 1.05 18.37
CA ARG A 242 -17.61 -0.03 19.36
C ARG A 242 -18.14 0.46 20.70
N GLU A 243 -17.77 1.66 21.10
CA GLU A 243 -18.25 2.32 22.33
C GLU A 243 -19.67 2.89 22.16
N THR A 244 -20.14 3.05 20.91
CA THR A 244 -21.49 3.52 20.60
C THR A 244 -22.44 2.31 20.46
N PRO A 245 -23.43 2.13 21.37
CA PRO A 245 -24.28 0.93 21.38
C PRO A 245 -24.94 0.63 20.02
N ASP A 246 -25.44 1.68 19.37
CA ASP A 246 -26.14 1.61 18.09
C ASP A 246 -25.24 1.22 16.92
N PHE A 247 -23.92 1.38 17.03
CA PHE A 247 -22.95 1.09 15.96
C PHE A 247 -22.00 -0.07 16.31
N SER A 248 -22.10 -0.59 17.53
CA SER A 248 -21.21 -1.63 18.05
C SER A 248 -21.24 -2.92 17.23
N HIS A 249 -22.35 -3.19 16.54
CA HIS A 249 -22.57 -4.35 15.67
C HIS A 249 -22.01 -4.21 14.25
N LEU A 250 -21.65 -3.00 13.81
CA LEU A 250 -21.20 -2.78 12.43
C LEU A 250 -19.93 -3.57 12.12
N TYR A 251 -19.87 -4.20 10.96
CA TYR A 251 -18.64 -4.83 10.51
C TYR A 251 -17.66 -3.76 10.04
N VAL A 252 -16.48 -3.70 10.66
CA VAL A 252 -15.46 -2.70 10.33
C VAL A 252 -14.23 -3.39 9.73
N LEU A 253 -13.97 -3.07 8.46
CA LEU A 253 -12.79 -3.45 7.73
C LEU A 253 -11.86 -2.24 7.63
N LEU A 254 -10.65 -2.36 8.17
CA LEU A 254 -9.63 -1.32 8.03
C LEU A 254 -8.77 -1.60 6.80
N HIS A 255 -8.47 -0.57 6.01
CA HIS A 255 -7.49 -0.68 4.92
C HIS A 255 -6.32 0.32 5.11
N THR A 256 -5.12 -0.05 4.67
CA THR A 256 -3.93 0.82 4.75
C THR A 256 -3.00 0.63 3.55
N SER A 257 -2.36 1.71 3.11
CA SER A 257 -1.37 1.71 2.03
C SER A 257 0.00 1.14 2.42
N LEU A 258 0.28 0.87 3.71
CA LEU A 258 1.58 0.35 4.16
C LEU A 258 1.46 -1.00 4.88
N ASP A 259 2.09 -2.03 4.33
CA ASP A 259 2.28 -3.34 4.99
C ASP A 259 2.95 -3.20 6.37
N SER A 260 3.79 -2.18 6.57
CA SER A 260 4.52 -1.94 7.83
C SER A 260 3.73 -1.16 8.90
N ALA A 261 2.65 -0.47 8.54
CA ALA A 261 1.78 0.23 9.48
C ALA A 261 0.68 -0.68 10.05
N MET A 262 0.46 -1.84 9.41
CA MET A 262 -0.54 -2.81 9.79
C MET A 262 -0.12 -3.59 11.05
N ASN A 263 -0.35 -2.98 12.20
CA ASN A 263 -0.34 -3.70 13.46
C ASN A 263 -1.70 -4.38 13.62
N SER A 264 -1.82 -5.61 13.12
CA SER A 264 -3.01 -6.45 13.21
C SER A 264 -3.53 -6.58 14.64
N GLU A 265 -2.64 -6.56 15.63
CA GLU A 265 -3.02 -6.55 17.05
C GLU A 265 -3.67 -5.21 17.46
N LYS A 266 -3.15 -4.05 17.02
CA LYS A 266 -3.81 -2.75 17.27
C LYS A 266 -5.20 -2.68 16.63
N ALA A 267 -5.35 -3.21 15.41
CA ALA A 267 -6.64 -3.25 14.73
C ALA A 267 -7.66 -4.10 15.51
N ARG A 268 -7.23 -5.29 15.95
CA ARG A 268 -8.05 -6.19 16.76
C ARG A 268 -8.43 -5.56 18.11
N LEU A 269 -7.49 -4.90 18.77
CA LEU A 269 -7.73 -4.19 20.04
C LEU A 269 -8.67 -2.98 19.86
N ALA A 270 -8.66 -2.34 18.68
CA ALA A 270 -9.62 -1.29 18.35
C ALA A 270 -11.03 -1.85 18.09
N GLY A 271 -11.15 -3.16 17.85
CA GLY A 271 -12.42 -3.83 17.55
C GLY A 271 -12.71 -3.97 16.06
N ALA A 272 -11.72 -3.82 15.19
CA ALA A 272 -11.88 -4.09 13.76
C ALA A 272 -12.09 -5.59 13.52
N ASN A 273 -12.96 -5.93 12.58
CA ASN A 273 -13.26 -7.32 12.23
C ASN A 273 -12.22 -7.89 11.25
N ALA A 274 -11.70 -7.04 10.35
CA ALA A 274 -10.69 -7.41 9.37
C ALA A 274 -9.76 -6.24 9.08
N VAL A 275 -8.58 -6.56 8.56
CA VAL A 275 -7.61 -5.58 8.07
C VAL A 275 -7.10 -6.03 6.71
N LEU A 276 -7.00 -5.08 5.79
CA LEU A 276 -6.59 -5.30 4.42
C LEU A 276 -5.48 -4.33 4.02
N THR A 277 -4.54 -4.79 3.21
CA THR A 277 -3.56 -3.92 2.55
C THR A 277 -4.18 -3.37 1.27
N LYS A 278 -3.99 -2.06 1.02
CA LYS A 278 -4.72 -1.33 -0.02
C LYS A 278 -4.42 -1.92 -1.42
N PHE A 279 -5.47 -2.02 -2.25
CA PHE A 279 -5.41 -2.31 -3.71
C PHE A 279 -5.05 -3.73 -4.16
N SER A 280 -5.56 -4.72 -3.45
CA SER A 280 -5.66 -6.09 -3.90
C SER A 280 -7.15 -6.41 -4.18
N SER A 281 -7.58 -6.32 -5.44
CA SER A 281 -8.99 -6.61 -5.81
C SER A 281 -9.46 -8.00 -5.33
N PRO A 282 -8.66 -9.09 -5.43
CA PRO A 282 -9.11 -10.40 -4.97
C PRO A 282 -9.25 -10.51 -3.45
N GLU A 283 -8.35 -9.91 -2.65
CA GLU A 283 -8.53 -9.93 -1.19
C GLU A 283 -9.66 -9.01 -0.76
N LEU A 284 -9.84 -7.85 -1.40
CA LEU A 284 -10.97 -6.99 -1.09
C LEU A 284 -12.28 -7.72 -1.36
N THR A 285 -12.43 -8.38 -2.51
CA THR A 285 -13.61 -9.20 -2.82
C THR A 285 -13.80 -10.30 -1.78
N LYS A 286 -12.76 -11.06 -1.44
CA LYS A 286 -12.84 -12.13 -0.45
C LYS A 286 -13.25 -11.61 0.93
N CYS A 287 -12.61 -10.55 1.42
CA CYS A 287 -12.92 -9.96 2.70
C CYS A 287 -14.32 -9.33 2.73
N LEU A 288 -14.79 -8.73 1.63
CA LEU A 288 -16.15 -8.23 1.53
C LEU A 288 -17.19 -9.36 1.54
N ILE A 289 -16.90 -10.50 0.89
CA ILE A 289 -17.77 -11.69 0.96
C ILE A 289 -17.83 -12.22 2.39
N GLU A 290 -16.68 -12.42 3.03
CA GLU A 290 -16.61 -12.90 4.41
C GLU A 290 -17.33 -11.94 5.37
N ALA A 291 -17.16 -10.64 5.16
CA ALA A 291 -17.80 -9.62 5.96
C ALA A 291 -19.31 -9.56 5.71
N ALA A 292 -19.77 -9.62 4.46
CA ALA A 292 -21.18 -9.66 4.12
C ALA A 292 -21.86 -10.94 4.65
N ARG A 293 -21.18 -12.08 4.62
CA ARG A 293 -21.64 -13.33 5.26
C ARG A 293 -21.73 -13.16 6.78
N ALA A 294 -20.71 -12.61 7.42
CA ALA A 294 -20.73 -12.38 8.87
C ALA A 294 -21.86 -11.42 9.28
N VAL A 295 -22.12 -10.40 8.47
CA VAL A 295 -23.24 -9.47 8.67
C VAL A 295 -24.58 -10.19 8.47
N ALA A 296 -24.72 -11.03 7.43
CA ALA A 296 -25.93 -11.81 7.19
C ALA A 296 -26.20 -12.85 8.30
N GLU A 297 -25.16 -13.47 8.84
CA GLU A 297 -25.24 -14.42 9.97
C GLU A 297 -25.55 -13.72 11.30
N GLN A 298 -25.15 -12.45 11.46
CA GLN A 298 -25.54 -11.60 12.59
C GLN A 298 -26.96 -11.03 12.46
N GLY A 299 -27.59 -11.20 11.28
CA GLY A 299 -28.93 -10.74 10.96
C GLY A 299 -30.03 -11.74 11.34
N HIS A 300 -30.69 -11.44 12.47
CA HIS A 300 -32.11 -11.69 12.69
C HIS A 300 -32.97 -10.73 11.87
#